data_AF-A0A2S7YJV8-F1
#
_entry.id   AF-A0A2S7YJV8-F1
#
_cell.length_a   1.000
_cell.length_b   1.000
_cell.length_c   1.000
_cell.angle_alpha   90.00
_cell.angle_beta   90.00
_cell.angle_gamma   90.00
#
_symmetry.space_group_name_H-M   'P 1'
#
loop_
_entity.id
_entity.type
_entity.pdbx_description
1 polymer ?
#
loop_
_entity_poly.entity_id
_entity_poly.type
_entity_poly.pdbx_seq_one_letter_code
_entity_poly.pdbx_strand_id
1 'polypeptide(L)'
;MPIWFPMERVNRLSLSDARIVLADIGEAHRPLQESKFVSCAPEYCRPPEARFEPTKPKSFSSDIWTLACSVWGTLARTPLFSMYWPTEDAVTSLQVEALGKLPDEWWEKWDARSKYFTEDGQPIRTNSDPLRTLCSRFSDAMQEGRLRHKDTMGFDERKALFAMLQSMLLYRPEQRCTIKEVLGSEWMIKYAMPDYERMCTGASDTVGGWKGTSSRLALIRPEMIPTERRISPPAF
;
A
#
# COMPACT_ATOMS: atom_id res chain seq x y z
N MET A 1 17.41 16.29 -14.93
CA MET A 1 18.50 15.50 -14.32
C MET A 1 18.46 15.77 -12.83
N PRO A 2 17.99 14.84 -11.97
CA PRO A 2 18.15 15.02 -10.53
C PRO A 2 19.65 14.90 -10.20
N ILE A 3 20.14 15.86 -9.42
CA ILE A 3 21.52 15.92 -8.94
C ILE A 3 21.70 14.77 -7.92
N TRP A 4 22.54 13.80 -8.26
CA TRP A 4 22.93 12.71 -7.36
C TRP A 4 24.07 13.21 -6.47
N PHE A 5 23.75 13.65 -5.25
CA PHE A 5 24.78 13.85 -4.24
C PHE A 5 25.38 12.48 -3.87
N PRO A 6 26.69 12.40 -3.53
CA PRO A 6 27.27 11.17 -3.02
C PRO A 6 26.69 10.93 -1.62
N MET A 7 25.49 10.35 -1.55
CA MET A 7 24.92 9.87 -0.31
C MET A 7 25.84 8.75 0.20
N GLU A 8 26.31 8.88 1.43
CA GLU A 8 26.73 7.72 2.21
C GLU A 8 25.67 6.63 2.06
N ARG A 9 26.09 5.36 2.03
CA ARG A 9 25.14 4.25 1.84
C ARG A 9 23.94 4.47 2.76
N VAL A 10 22.74 4.50 2.17
CA VAL A 10 21.47 4.87 2.84
C VAL A 10 21.18 4.01 4.07
N ASN A 11 21.84 2.85 4.18
CA ASN A 11 21.79 1.96 5.34
C ASN A 11 22.55 2.47 6.58
N ARG A 12 23.13 3.68 6.56
CA ARG A 12 23.83 4.30 7.69
C ARG A 12 23.13 5.52 8.28
N LEU A 13 22.03 5.97 7.69
CA LEU A 13 21.22 7.07 8.24
C LEU A 13 20.56 6.62 9.54
N SER A 14 20.76 7.40 10.61
CA SER A 14 20.01 7.22 11.83
C SER A 14 18.53 7.56 11.58
N LEU A 15 17.61 6.96 12.33
CA LEU A 15 16.19 7.28 12.19
C LEU A 15 15.90 8.75 12.53
N SER A 16 16.61 9.33 13.50
CA SER A 16 16.48 10.76 13.86
C SER A 16 16.89 11.71 12.74
N ASP A 17 17.83 11.29 11.87
CA ASP A 17 18.30 12.05 10.72
C ASP A 17 17.49 11.76 9.44
N ALA A 18 16.67 10.70 9.44
CA ALA A 18 15.85 10.25 8.30
C ALA A 18 14.52 11.03 8.16
N ARG A 19 14.58 12.37 8.26
CA ARG A 19 13.39 13.22 8.11
C ARG A 19 12.93 13.29 6.66
N ILE A 20 11.66 12.97 6.43
CA ILE A 20 11.03 13.06 5.12
C ILE A 20 10.32 14.41 5.00
N VAL A 21 10.59 15.12 3.91
CA VAL A 21 9.93 16.38 3.57
C VAL A 21 9.25 16.25 2.22
N LEU A 22 8.04 16.82 2.10
CA LEU A 22 7.39 16.97 0.81
C LEU A 22 8.10 18.08 0.02
N ALA A 23 8.52 17.77 -1.20
CA ALA A 23 9.23 18.69 -2.09
C ALA A 23 8.54 18.74 -3.45
N ASP A 24 9.07 19.57 -4.35
CA ASP A 24 8.58 19.77 -5.72
C ASP A 24 7.11 20.19 -5.81
N ILE A 25 6.85 21.44 -5.41
CA ILE A 25 5.52 22.07 -5.37
C ILE A 25 5.21 22.75 -6.73
N GLY A 26 5.95 22.43 -7.80
CA GLY A 26 5.82 23.07 -9.11
C GLY A 26 4.43 22.88 -9.76
N GLU A 27 3.74 21.80 -9.39
CA GLU A 27 2.41 21.45 -9.90
C GLU A 27 1.27 21.66 -8.88
N ALA A 28 1.56 22.24 -7.72
CA ALA A 28 0.54 22.51 -6.71
C ALA A 28 -0.33 23.72 -7.12
N HIS A 29 -1.59 23.70 -6.69
CA HIS A 29 -2.54 24.77 -6.95
C HIS A 29 -3.46 24.96 -5.73
N ARG A 30 -4.20 26.07 -5.69
CA ARG A 30 -5.20 26.32 -4.63
C ARG A 30 -6.59 26.07 -5.20
N PRO A 31 -7.31 25.00 -4.80
CA PRO A 31 -8.62 24.67 -5.36
C PRO A 31 -9.68 25.78 -5.21
N LEU A 32 -9.53 26.66 -4.21
CA LEU A 32 -10.41 27.81 -3.98
C LEU A 32 -10.15 29.00 -4.93
N GLN A 33 -9.00 29.01 -5.61
CA GLN A 33 -8.57 30.11 -6.49
C GLN A 33 -8.46 29.67 -7.95
N GLU A 34 -8.12 28.40 -8.19
CA GLU A 34 -7.81 27.86 -9.51
C GLU A 34 -8.45 26.48 -9.69
N SER A 35 -9.03 26.24 -10.87
CA SER A 35 -9.57 24.94 -11.24
C SER A 35 -8.55 24.18 -12.10
N LYS A 36 -7.91 23.16 -11.52
CA LYS A 36 -6.98 22.29 -12.24
C LYS A 36 -7.68 21.01 -12.68
N PHE A 37 -7.74 20.77 -13.97
CA PHE A 37 -8.41 19.60 -14.57
C PHE A 37 -7.45 18.46 -14.89
N VAL A 38 -6.16 18.77 -15.09
CA VAL A 38 -5.13 17.80 -15.46
C VAL A 38 -4.33 17.39 -14.22
N SER A 39 -4.15 16.08 -14.03
CA SER A 39 -3.26 15.54 -13.02
C SER A 39 -1.90 15.24 -13.64
N CYS A 40 -0.86 15.91 -13.15
CA CYS A 40 0.53 15.66 -13.55
C CYS A 40 1.19 14.53 -12.74
N ALA A 41 0.41 13.80 -11.93
CA ALA A 41 0.91 12.64 -11.20
C ALA A 41 1.40 11.56 -12.19
N PRO A 42 2.50 10.83 -11.88
CA PRO A 42 2.93 9.69 -12.66
C PRO A 42 1.82 8.65 -12.87
N GLU A 43 1.80 7.99 -14.02
CA GLU A 43 0.72 7.09 -14.45
C GLU A 43 0.35 6.05 -13.38
N TYR A 44 1.34 5.43 -12.74
CA TYR A 44 1.14 4.35 -11.77
C TYR A 44 0.53 4.79 -10.42
N CYS A 45 0.52 6.09 -10.11
CA CYS A 45 -0.11 6.63 -8.91
C CYS A 45 -1.17 7.68 -9.23
N ARG A 46 -1.46 7.91 -10.52
CA ARG A 46 -2.48 8.83 -10.97
C ARG A 46 -3.86 8.34 -10.54
N PRO A 47 -4.70 9.21 -9.97
CA PRO A 47 -6.02 8.82 -9.52
C PRO A 47 -6.96 8.59 -10.72
N PRO A 48 -7.89 7.62 -10.64
CA PRO A 48 -8.71 7.17 -11.78
C PRO A 48 -9.62 8.27 -12.36
N GLU A 49 -10.12 9.19 -11.52
CA GLU A 49 -10.92 10.34 -11.96
C GLU A 49 -10.14 11.30 -12.86
N ALA A 50 -8.80 11.27 -12.87
CA ALA A 50 -8.02 12.04 -13.84
C ALA A 50 -8.32 11.62 -15.28
N ARG A 51 -8.60 10.32 -15.47
CA ARG A 51 -8.95 9.74 -16.77
C ARG A 51 -10.45 9.83 -17.05
N PHE A 52 -11.29 9.43 -16.08
CA PHE A 52 -12.72 9.23 -16.33
C PHE A 52 -13.61 10.47 -16.10
N GLU A 53 -13.09 11.47 -15.38
CA GLU A 53 -13.75 12.75 -15.10
C GLU A 53 -12.82 13.93 -15.43
N PRO A 54 -12.42 14.09 -16.72
CA PRO A 54 -11.45 15.12 -17.12
C PRO A 54 -12.04 16.54 -17.00
N THR A 55 -13.36 16.68 -17.01
CA THR A 55 -14.05 17.98 -16.89
C THR A 55 -14.28 18.41 -15.44
N LYS A 56 -13.98 17.55 -14.46
CA LYS A 56 -14.09 17.92 -13.04
C LYS A 56 -12.74 18.39 -12.51
N PRO A 57 -12.70 19.50 -11.74
CA PRO A 57 -11.47 19.96 -11.11
C PRO A 57 -10.99 18.93 -10.08
N LYS A 58 -9.67 18.77 -9.99
CA LYS A 58 -9.06 17.88 -9.01
C LYS A 58 -9.11 18.51 -7.63
N SER A 59 -9.34 17.66 -6.64
CA SER A 59 -9.51 18.06 -5.25
C SER A 59 -8.51 17.32 -4.36
N PHE A 60 -8.50 17.63 -3.07
CA PHE A 60 -7.65 16.93 -2.09
C PHE A 60 -7.85 15.40 -2.10
N SER A 61 -9.02 14.89 -2.50
CA SER A 61 -9.26 13.44 -2.63
C SER A 61 -8.38 12.78 -3.68
N SER A 62 -7.93 13.52 -4.70
CA SER A 62 -6.97 13.04 -5.70
C SER A 62 -5.58 12.85 -5.07
N ASP A 63 -5.19 13.73 -4.15
CA ASP A 63 -3.94 13.61 -3.40
C ASP A 63 -3.98 12.43 -2.42
N ILE A 64 -5.13 12.13 -1.81
CA ILE A 64 -5.31 10.97 -0.93
C ILE A 64 -5.00 9.65 -1.66
N TRP A 65 -5.47 9.49 -2.90
CA TRP A 65 -5.16 8.32 -3.71
C TRP A 65 -3.65 8.20 -3.99
N THR A 66 -3.03 9.32 -4.38
CA THR A 66 -1.60 9.38 -4.68
C THR A 66 -0.78 9.10 -3.41
N LEU A 67 -1.23 9.58 -2.26
CA LEU A 67 -0.66 9.30 -0.95
C LEU A 67 -0.74 7.81 -0.61
N ALA A 68 -1.88 7.14 -0.85
CA ALA A 68 -2.00 5.70 -0.62
C ALA A 68 -1.02 4.89 -1.47
N CYS A 69 -0.87 5.26 -2.75
CA CYS A 69 0.12 4.64 -3.63
C CYS A 69 1.56 4.88 -3.14
N SER A 70 1.83 6.04 -2.56
CA SER A 70 3.14 6.40 -1.99
C SER A 70 3.43 5.63 -0.70
N VAL A 71 2.47 5.56 0.23
CA VAL A 71 2.57 4.74 1.46
C VAL A 71 2.76 3.27 1.13
N TRP A 72 2.05 2.77 0.12
CA TRP A 72 2.31 1.43 -0.39
C TRP A 72 3.74 1.31 -0.90
N GLY A 73 4.19 2.23 -1.75
CA GLY A 73 5.53 2.21 -2.35
C GLY A 73 6.68 2.29 -1.35
N THR A 74 6.47 2.88 -0.17
CA THR A 74 7.48 2.90 0.90
C THR A 74 7.52 1.60 1.70
N LEU A 75 6.39 0.91 1.87
CA LEU A 75 6.27 -0.31 2.66
C LEU A 75 6.47 -1.59 1.84
N ALA A 76 6.11 -1.55 0.56
CA ALA A 76 6.15 -2.66 -0.39
C ALA A 76 7.47 -2.70 -1.17
N ARG A 77 7.83 -3.90 -1.64
CA ARG A 77 8.92 -4.07 -2.61
C ARG A 77 8.57 -3.55 -4.01
N THR A 78 7.30 -3.57 -4.37
CA THR A 78 6.81 -3.23 -5.71
C THR A 78 5.67 -2.23 -5.63
N PRO A 79 5.59 -1.24 -6.54
CA PRO A 79 4.50 -0.27 -6.52
C PRO A 79 3.16 -0.96 -6.79
N LEU A 80 2.08 -0.39 -6.26
CA LEU A 80 0.75 -1.00 -6.28
C LEU A 80 0.23 -1.23 -7.72
N PHE A 81 0.33 -0.20 -8.57
CA PHE A 81 -0.11 -0.24 -9.97
C PHE A 81 1.06 -0.06 -10.95
N SER A 82 2.15 -0.80 -10.76
CA SER A 82 3.32 -0.73 -11.65
C SER A 82 3.37 -1.85 -12.68
N MET A 83 3.75 -1.47 -13.89
CA MET A 83 4.13 -2.34 -14.99
C MET A 83 5.38 -1.76 -15.66
N TYR A 84 6.19 -2.60 -16.33
CA TYR A 84 7.41 -2.17 -17.02
C TYR A 84 7.16 -1.07 -18.08
N TRP A 85 5.93 -0.97 -18.60
CA TRP A 85 5.48 0.06 -19.54
C TRP A 85 4.06 0.51 -19.20
N PRO A 86 3.88 1.48 -18.28
CA PRO A 86 2.56 1.89 -17.83
C PRO A 86 1.86 2.71 -18.93
N THR A 87 0.92 2.08 -19.64
CA THR A 87 -0.10 2.80 -20.41
C THR A 87 -1.31 3.07 -19.53
N GLU A 88 -2.12 4.08 -19.84
CA GLU A 88 -3.33 4.35 -19.05
C GLU A 88 -4.25 3.13 -18.99
N ASP A 89 -4.38 2.38 -20.09
CA ASP A 89 -5.15 1.11 -20.13
C ASP A 89 -4.56 0.03 -19.25
N ALA A 90 -3.23 -0.14 -19.27
CA ALA A 90 -2.57 -1.12 -18.42
C ALA A 90 -2.76 -0.76 -16.94
N VAL A 91 -2.59 0.52 -16.57
CA VAL A 91 -2.80 0.97 -15.19
C VAL A 91 -4.25 0.79 -14.77
N THR A 92 -5.22 1.19 -15.60
CA THR A 92 -6.65 0.98 -15.32
C THR A 92 -6.95 -0.51 -15.14
N SER A 93 -6.35 -1.40 -15.95
CA SER A 93 -6.53 -2.84 -15.78
C SER A 93 -6.01 -3.35 -14.43
N LEU A 94 -4.87 -2.83 -13.96
CA LEU A 94 -4.31 -3.18 -12.65
C LEU A 94 -5.18 -2.65 -11.50
N GLN A 95 -5.77 -1.47 -11.66
CA GLN A 95 -6.72 -0.91 -10.70
C GLN A 95 -7.96 -1.80 -10.61
N VAL A 96 -8.53 -2.21 -11.74
CA VAL A 96 -9.69 -3.11 -11.81
C VAL A 96 -9.39 -4.47 -11.21
N GLU A 97 -8.24 -5.05 -11.53
CA GLU A 97 -7.83 -6.34 -10.96
C GLU A 97 -7.69 -6.27 -9.43
N ALA A 98 -7.15 -5.17 -8.91
CA ALA A 98 -6.92 -5.00 -7.48
C ALA A 98 -8.19 -4.64 -6.70
N LEU A 99 -8.98 -3.69 -7.20
CA LEU A 99 -10.07 -3.04 -6.47
C LEU A 99 -11.46 -3.51 -6.91
N GLY A 100 -11.55 -4.25 -8.03
CA GLY A 100 -12.81 -4.67 -8.65
C GLY A 100 -13.27 -3.74 -9.76
N LYS A 101 -14.43 -4.06 -10.35
CA LYS A 101 -15.02 -3.34 -11.49
C LYS A 101 -15.15 -1.84 -11.19
N LEU A 102 -14.86 -1.01 -12.20
CA LEU A 102 -15.10 0.43 -12.13
C LEU A 102 -16.60 0.72 -11.96
N PRO A 103 -16.97 1.91 -11.45
CA PRO A 103 -18.34 2.40 -11.56
C PRO A 103 -18.84 2.31 -13.02
N ASP A 104 -20.10 1.95 -13.23
CA ASP A 104 -20.61 1.61 -14.59
C ASP A 104 -20.40 2.74 -15.60
N GLU A 105 -20.60 4.00 -15.21
CA GLU A 105 -20.34 5.19 -16.04
C GLU A 105 -18.89 5.30 -16.53
N TRP A 106 -17.93 4.82 -15.73
CA TRP A 106 -16.50 4.82 -16.08
C TRP A 106 -16.13 3.56 -16.85
N TRP A 107 -16.78 2.44 -16.52
CA TRP A 107 -16.64 1.17 -17.21
C TRP A 107 -17.02 1.30 -18.68
N GLU A 108 -18.17 1.91 -18.98
CA GLU A 108 -18.67 2.10 -20.34
C GLU A 108 -17.76 3.00 -21.19
N LYS A 109 -17.11 3.99 -20.57
CA LYS A 109 -16.15 4.91 -21.24
C LYS A 109 -14.81 4.27 -21.56
N TRP A 110 -14.51 3.10 -21.00
CA TRP A 110 -13.24 2.43 -21.24
C TRP A 110 -13.34 1.50 -22.45
N ASP A 111 -12.96 2.00 -23.63
CA ASP A 111 -13.08 1.25 -24.90
C ASP A 111 -12.20 -0.01 -24.93
N ALA A 112 -10.98 0.09 -24.37
CA ALA A 112 -10.03 -1.02 -24.34
C ALA A 112 -10.37 -2.10 -23.30
N ARG A 113 -11.47 -1.96 -22.53
CA ARG A 113 -11.85 -2.91 -21.45
C ARG A 113 -11.99 -4.34 -21.94
N SER A 114 -12.53 -4.53 -23.15
CA SER A 114 -12.82 -5.84 -23.75
C SER A 114 -11.56 -6.64 -24.08
N LYS A 115 -10.38 -6.00 -24.07
CA LYS A 115 -9.08 -6.68 -24.17
C LYS A 115 -8.69 -7.37 -22.85
N TYR A 116 -9.15 -6.83 -21.72
CA TYR A 116 -8.71 -7.24 -20.39
C TYR A 116 -9.79 -7.95 -19.59
N PHE A 117 -11.06 -7.61 -19.78
CA PHE A 117 -12.19 -8.07 -18.96
C PHE A 117 -13.43 -8.39 -19.79
N THR A 118 -14.24 -9.32 -19.30
CA THR A 118 -15.61 -9.56 -19.76
C THR A 118 -16.52 -8.40 -19.33
N GLU A 119 -17.72 -8.29 -19.91
CA GLU A 119 -18.66 -7.22 -19.56
C GLU A 119 -19.06 -7.21 -18.07
N ASP A 120 -19.08 -8.39 -17.44
CA ASP A 120 -19.32 -8.55 -16.00
C ASP A 120 -18.13 -8.11 -15.11
N GLY A 121 -17.04 -7.62 -15.70
CA GLY A 121 -15.84 -7.18 -15.00
C GLY A 121 -14.92 -8.32 -14.56
N GLN A 122 -15.10 -9.54 -15.09
CA GLN A 122 -14.19 -10.65 -14.82
C GLN A 122 -13.00 -10.61 -15.77
N PRO A 123 -11.76 -10.82 -15.31
CA PRO A 123 -10.61 -10.77 -16.21
C PRO A 123 -10.69 -11.85 -17.27
N ILE A 124 -10.38 -11.48 -18.52
CA ILE A 124 -10.19 -12.42 -19.62
C ILE A 124 -8.84 -13.09 -19.39
N ARG A 125 -8.88 -14.22 -18.69
CA ARG A 125 -7.69 -14.98 -18.33
C ARG A 125 -7.23 -15.81 -19.52
N THR A 126 -6.04 -15.51 -20.04
CA THR A 126 -5.35 -16.37 -21.02
C THR A 126 -4.59 -17.52 -20.36
N ASN A 127 -4.23 -17.39 -19.07
CA ASN A 127 -3.47 -18.38 -18.29
C ASN A 127 -4.11 -18.62 -16.92
N SER A 128 -3.75 -19.72 -16.26
CA SER A 128 -4.19 -20.16 -14.93
C SER A 128 -3.66 -19.32 -13.75
N ASP A 129 -3.17 -18.11 -14.00
CA ASP A 129 -2.62 -17.24 -12.95
C ASP A 129 -3.75 -16.76 -11.99
N PRO A 130 -3.49 -16.79 -10.68
CA PRO A 130 -4.46 -16.33 -9.69
C PRO A 130 -4.71 -14.82 -9.84
N LEU A 131 -5.96 -14.43 -9.57
CA LEU A 131 -6.42 -13.04 -9.59
C LEU A 131 -5.67 -12.27 -8.50
N ARG A 132 -4.94 -11.22 -8.87
CA ARG A 132 -4.16 -10.43 -7.91
C ARG A 132 -4.99 -9.29 -7.33
N THR A 133 -5.93 -9.67 -6.46
CA THR A 133 -6.73 -8.72 -5.67
C THR A 133 -5.83 -7.84 -4.80
N LEU A 134 -6.36 -6.69 -4.34
CA LEU A 134 -5.62 -5.79 -3.43
C LEU A 134 -5.10 -6.56 -2.19
N CYS A 135 -5.91 -7.46 -1.63
CA CYS A 135 -5.52 -8.29 -0.48
C CYS A 135 -4.38 -9.26 -0.80
N SER A 136 -4.43 -9.96 -1.94
CA SER A 136 -3.34 -10.83 -2.39
C SER A 136 -2.06 -10.03 -2.62
N ARG A 137 -2.14 -8.93 -3.37
CA ARG A 137 -0.99 -8.02 -3.61
C ARG A 137 -0.41 -7.51 -2.31
N PHE A 138 -1.25 -7.22 -1.33
CA PHE A 138 -0.83 -6.69 -0.04
C PHE A 138 -0.10 -7.76 0.77
N SER A 139 -0.63 -8.97 0.82
CA SER A 139 0.05 -10.09 1.49
C SER A 139 1.41 -10.38 0.86
N ASP A 140 1.47 -10.47 -0.47
CA ASP A 140 2.71 -10.79 -1.19
C ASP A 140 3.74 -9.66 -1.03
N ALA A 141 3.33 -8.41 -1.28
CA ALA A 141 4.24 -7.28 -1.29
C ALA A 141 4.76 -6.90 0.11
N MET A 142 3.94 -7.06 1.16
CA MET A 142 4.34 -6.75 2.54
C MET A 142 5.20 -7.86 3.16
N GLN A 143 5.03 -9.12 2.76
CA GLN A 143 5.81 -10.24 3.30
C GLN A 143 7.16 -10.40 2.60
N GLU A 144 7.22 -10.31 1.27
CA GLU A 144 8.45 -10.58 0.51
C GLU A 144 9.62 -9.63 0.85
N GLY A 145 9.35 -8.35 1.13
CA GLY A 145 10.38 -7.38 1.49
C GLY A 145 10.95 -7.57 2.90
N ARG A 146 10.10 -8.02 3.84
CA ARG A 146 10.43 -8.08 5.26
C ARG A 146 11.00 -9.43 5.71
N LEU A 147 10.69 -10.52 5.00
CA LEU A 147 11.31 -11.82 5.21
C LEU A 147 12.85 -11.79 5.06
N ARG A 148 13.39 -10.87 4.26
CA ARG A 148 14.84 -10.65 4.15
C ARG A 148 15.48 -10.12 5.44
N HIS A 149 14.70 -9.47 6.30
CA HIS A 149 15.16 -8.82 7.53
C HIS A 149 14.62 -9.49 8.81
N LYS A 150 13.90 -10.61 8.69
CA LYS A 150 13.26 -11.35 9.80
C LYS A 150 12.32 -10.52 10.69
N ASP A 151 11.90 -9.37 10.20
CA ASP A 151 10.87 -8.57 10.84
C ASP A 151 9.53 -8.89 10.18
N THR A 152 8.48 -9.10 10.96
CA THR A 152 7.16 -9.42 10.42
C THR A 152 6.13 -8.52 11.05
N MET A 153 5.47 -7.72 10.21
CA MET A 153 4.30 -6.94 10.59
C MET A 153 3.24 -7.88 11.18
N GLY A 154 2.80 -7.57 12.40
CA GLY A 154 1.79 -8.35 13.11
C GLY A 154 0.48 -8.44 12.32
N PHE A 155 -0.32 -9.47 12.57
CA PHE A 155 -1.60 -9.66 11.86
C PHE A 155 -2.54 -8.45 12.05
N ASP A 156 -2.65 -7.93 13.27
CA ASP A 156 -3.52 -6.80 13.60
C ASP A 156 -3.02 -5.50 12.96
N GLU A 157 -1.70 -5.25 12.99
CA GLU A 157 -1.09 -4.10 12.31
C GLU A 157 -1.36 -4.15 10.80
N ARG A 158 -1.14 -5.32 10.19
CA ARG A 158 -1.37 -5.55 8.77
C ARG A 158 -2.83 -5.31 8.39
N LYS A 159 -3.77 -5.82 9.19
CA LYS A 159 -5.20 -5.60 8.99
C LYS A 159 -5.56 -4.11 9.09
N ALA A 160 -5.02 -3.41 10.08
CA ALA A 160 -5.26 -1.98 10.26
C ALA A 160 -4.69 -1.15 9.08
N LEU A 161 -3.48 -1.45 8.63
CA LEU A 161 -2.86 -0.80 7.47
C LEU A 161 -3.68 -1.04 6.20
N PHE A 162 -4.11 -2.28 5.98
CA PHE A 162 -4.96 -2.62 4.84
C PHE A 162 -6.27 -1.85 4.84
N ALA A 163 -6.95 -1.78 6.00
CA ALA A 163 -8.21 -1.04 6.13
C ALA A 163 -8.03 0.45 5.81
N MET A 164 -6.95 1.07 6.29
CA MET A 164 -6.60 2.46 5.99
C MET A 164 -6.35 2.66 4.49
N LEU A 165 -5.52 1.80 3.86
CA LEU A 165 -5.24 1.91 2.42
C LEU A 165 -6.49 1.70 1.57
N GLN A 166 -7.37 0.77 1.96
CA GLN A 166 -8.61 0.50 1.26
C GLN A 166 -9.56 1.73 1.27
N SER A 167 -9.65 2.46 2.39
CA SER A 167 -10.48 3.67 2.46
C SER A 167 -9.94 4.84 1.63
N MET A 168 -8.63 4.85 1.37
CA MET A 168 -7.98 5.84 0.51
C MET A 168 -8.09 5.51 -0.99
N LEU A 169 -8.18 4.22 -1.33
CA LEU A 169 -8.17 3.69 -2.71
C LEU A 169 -9.57 3.43 -3.29
N LEU A 170 -10.60 4.17 -2.83
CA LEU A 170 -11.93 4.09 -3.42
C LEU A 170 -11.98 4.82 -4.77
N TYR A 171 -12.72 4.29 -5.74
CA TYR A 171 -12.78 4.89 -7.08
C TYR A 171 -13.33 6.31 -7.07
N ARG A 172 -14.48 6.53 -6.43
CA ARG A 172 -15.11 7.84 -6.38
C ARG A 172 -14.38 8.75 -5.37
N PRO A 173 -13.90 9.94 -5.79
CA PRO A 173 -13.17 10.84 -4.90
C PRO A 173 -14.02 11.30 -3.70
N GLU A 174 -15.35 11.36 -3.86
CA GLU A 174 -16.29 11.75 -2.79
C GLU A 174 -16.47 10.66 -1.73
N GLN A 175 -16.14 9.41 -2.05
CA GLN A 175 -16.23 8.27 -1.11
C GLN A 175 -14.92 8.03 -0.37
N ARG A 176 -13.80 8.62 -0.82
CA ARG A 176 -12.50 8.46 -0.18
C ARG A 176 -12.48 9.14 1.18
N CYS A 177 -11.74 8.55 2.10
CA CYS A 177 -11.48 9.17 3.39
C CYS A 177 -10.69 10.47 3.24
N THR A 178 -10.93 11.39 4.15
CA THR A 178 -10.16 12.62 4.32
C THR A 178 -8.83 12.37 5.03
N ILE A 179 -7.90 13.31 4.94
CA ILE A 179 -6.62 13.21 5.67
C ILE A 179 -6.83 13.12 7.20
N LYS A 180 -7.88 13.75 7.73
CA LYS A 180 -8.21 13.69 9.17
C LYS A 180 -8.59 12.27 9.58
N GLU A 181 -9.36 11.58 8.75
CA GLU A 181 -9.75 10.18 8.97
C GLU A 181 -8.56 9.23 8.80
N VAL A 182 -7.66 9.51 7.85
CA VAL A 182 -6.39 8.75 7.70
C VAL A 182 -5.56 8.86 8.98
N LEU A 183 -5.33 10.08 9.48
CA LEU A 183 -4.61 10.32 10.74
C LEU A 183 -5.32 9.71 11.95
N GLY A 184 -6.65 9.64 11.92
CA GLY A 184 -7.48 8.99 12.94
C GLY A 184 -7.62 7.48 12.78
N SER A 185 -6.98 6.87 11.78
CA SER A 185 -7.08 5.43 11.56
C SER A 185 -6.37 4.64 12.67
N GLU A 186 -6.83 3.40 12.89
CA GLU A 186 -6.22 2.52 13.88
C GLU A 186 -4.72 2.33 13.63
N TRP A 187 -4.31 2.23 12.35
CA TRP A 187 -2.91 2.03 12.02
C TRP A 187 -2.04 3.23 12.40
N MET A 188 -2.51 4.44 12.08
CA MET A 188 -1.81 5.68 12.42
C MET A 188 -1.68 5.85 13.94
N ILE A 189 -2.76 5.68 14.68
CA ILE A 189 -2.79 5.92 16.13
C ILE A 189 -1.98 4.87 16.90
N LYS A 190 -2.12 3.58 16.57
CA LYS A 190 -1.52 2.51 17.37
C LYS A 190 -0.08 2.19 16.98
N TYR A 191 0.31 2.41 15.72
CA TYR A 191 1.58 1.95 15.20
C TYR A 191 2.42 3.12 14.67
N ALA A 192 1.93 3.90 13.69
CA ALA A 192 2.77 4.88 13.01
C ALA A 192 3.16 6.09 13.87
N MET A 193 2.20 6.70 14.58
CA MET A 193 2.43 7.91 15.38
C MET A 193 3.36 7.65 16.58
N PRO A 194 3.17 6.57 17.37
CA PRO A 194 4.11 6.24 18.45
C PRO A 194 5.55 6.04 17.94
N ASP A 195 5.72 5.42 16.76
CA ASP A 195 7.04 5.18 16.17
C ASP A 195 7.68 6.48 15.70
N TYR A 196 6.89 7.37 15.10
CA TYR A 196 7.31 8.71 14.72
C TYR A 196 7.75 9.56 15.93
N GLU A 197 7.01 9.51 17.03
CA GLU A 197 7.36 10.22 18.27
C GLU A 197 8.65 9.68 18.89
N ARG A 198 8.86 8.36 18.91
CA ARG A 198 10.12 7.75 19.37
C ARG A 198 11.30 8.17 18.50
N MET A 199 11.11 8.22 17.18
CA MET A 199 12.11 8.73 16.25
C MET A 199 12.46 10.20 16.53
N CYS A 200 11.46 11.06 16.77
CA CYS A 200 11.67 12.49 17.01
C CYS A 200 12.32 12.79 18.36
N THR A 201 12.01 12.01 19.39
CA THR A 201 12.52 12.20 20.76
C THR A 201 13.93 11.64 20.95
N GLY A 202 14.49 10.94 19.96
CA GLY A 202 15.85 10.40 20.02
C GLY A 202 16.03 9.37 21.13
N ALA A 203 14.96 8.72 21.58
CA ALA A 203 15.02 7.60 22.51
C ALA A 203 15.65 6.40 21.79
N SER A 204 16.98 6.45 21.65
CA SER A 204 17.76 5.25 21.43
C SER A 204 17.62 4.41 22.70
N ASP A 205 17.01 3.25 22.59
CA ASP A 205 17.19 2.18 23.57
C ASP A 205 18.68 1.76 23.54
N THR A 206 19.55 2.59 24.11
CA THR A 206 20.88 2.14 24.54
C THR A 206 20.66 1.32 25.79
N VAL A 207 20.31 0.05 25.60
CA VAL A 207 20.88 -1.16 26.21
C VAL A 207 19.95 -2.33 25.84
N GLY A 208 20.43 -3.20 24.95
CA GLY A 208 19.79 -4.48 24.63
C GLY A 208 19.16 -4.49 23.23
N GLY A 209 19.80 -5.20 22.31
CA GLY A 209 19.41 -5.28 20.91
C GLY A 209 17.92 -5.51 20.71
N TRP A 210 17.39 -4.87 19.67
CA TRP A 210 16.03 -4.98 19.13
C TRP A 210 15.42 -6.36 19.41
N LYS A 211 14.69 -6.47 20.52
CA LYS A 211 13.79 -7.59 20.76
C LYS A 211 12.45 -7.14 20.22
N GLY A 212 12.09 -7.71 19.06
CA GLY A 212 10.73 -7.64 18.56
C GLY A 212 9.76 -7.93 19.71
N THR A 213 8.72 -7.12 19.81
CA THR A 213 7.69 -7.20 20.83
C THR A 213 7.03 -8.57 20.82
N SER A 214 7.58 -9.49 21.61
CA SER A 214 6.99 -10.77 21.97
C SER A 214 6.71 -10.76 23.47
N SER A 215 5.87 -9.84 23.89
CA SER A 215 5.28 -9.85 25.23
C SER A 215 3.92 -10.53 25.17
N ARG A 216 3.89 -11.86 24.95
CA ARG A 216 2.73 -12.71 25.26
C ARG A 216 2.96 -14.22 25.33
N LEU A 217 4.19 -14.67 25.57
CA LEU A 217 4.46 -16.06 25.92
C LEU A 217 5.26 -16.14 27.22
N ALA A 218 4.60 -15.78 28.31
CA ALA A 218 4.94 -16.29 29.63
C ALA A 218 3.76 -17.11 30.10
N LEU A 219 3.94 -18.44 30.13
CA LEU A 219 3.24 -19.48 30.89
C LEU A 219 2.97 -20.74 30.06
N ILE A 220 4.02 -21.48 29.69
CA ILE A 220 3.95 -22.94 29.65
C ILE A 220 5.31 -23.46 30.16
N ARG A 221 5.30 -24.06 31.36
CA ARG A 221 6.45 -24.79 31.91
C ARG A 221 6.61 -26.12 31.14
N PRO A 222 7.83 -26.58 30.82
CA PRO A 222 8.04 -27.85 30.13
C PRO A 222 8.23 -28.97 31.14
N GLU A 223 7.17 -29.70 31.49
CA GLU A 223 7.31 -31.06 32.03
C GLU A 223 6.20 -31.95 31.48
N MET A 224 6.57 -33.22 31.24
CA MET A 224 5.81 -34.34 30.68
C MET A 224 5.87 -34.53 29.16
N ILE A 225 6.97 -35.16 28.74
CA ILE A 225 6.99 -36.08 27.61
C ILE A 225 6.65 -37.47 28.16
N PRO A 226 5.56 -38.13 27.71
CA PRO A 226 5.50 -39.58 27.69
C PRO A 226 5.76 -40.07 26.26
N THR A 227 6.77 -40.92 26.17
CA THR A 227 7.19 -41.72 25.03
C THR A 227 6.09 -42.66 24.51
N GLU A 228 6.15 -42.90 23.20
CA GLU A 228 5.57 -44.01 22.43
C GLU A 228 4.05 -44.02 22.16
N ARG A 229 3.71 -44.02 20.86
CA ARG A 229 3.18 -45.22 20.19
C ARG A 229 3.29 -45.13 18.68
N ARG A 230 4.03 -46.08 18.13
CA ARG A 230 4.09 -46.49 16.72
C ARG A 230 2.70 -46.97 16.30
N ILE A 231 2.13 -46.41 15.23
CA ILE A 231 1.02 -47.04 14.50
C ILE A 231 1.41 -47.04 13.03
N SER A 232 1.60 -48.24 12.48
CA SER A 232 1.85 -48.50 11.06
C SER A 232 0.59 -48.24 10.23
N PRO A 233 0.72 -47.87 8.94
CA PRO A 233 -0.43 -47.69 8.05
C PRO A 233 -0.96 -49.04 7.55
N PRO A 234 -2.29 -49.21 7.36
CA PRO A 234 -2.83 -50.37 6.67
C PRO A 234 -2.71 -50.20 5.15
N ALA A 235 -2.36 -51.31 4.50
CA ALA A 235 -2.36 -51.48 3.06
C ALA A 235 -3.79 -51.59 2.51
N PHE A 236 -4.10 -50.83 1.47
CA PHE A 236 -4.45 -51.26 0.09
C PHE A 236 -4.83 -50.03 -0.73
#